data_AF-A0A3M2B2R4-F1
#
_entry.id   AF-A0A3M2B2R4-F1
#
_cell.length_a   1.000
_cell.length_b   1.000
_cell.length_c   1.000
_cell.angle_alpha   90.00
_cell.angle_beta   90.00
_cell.angle_gamma   90.00
#
_symmetry.space_group_name_H-M   'P 1'
#
loop_
_entity.id
_entity.type
_entity.pdbx_description
1 polymer ?
#
loop_
_entity_poly.entity_id
_entity_poly.type
_entity_poly.pdbx_seq_one_letter_code
_entity_poly.pdbx_strand_id
1 'polypeptide(L)'
;MQAALEILQEAIQHALALGLGRAGGLEPLRDAQRALQPYDALAPLAESLQRVLETDDTRVQLNELTRLYYACDQALARLHAYTLPTRAQDLLTEPTRQTAAPALEDTEPFAALFRGDISLAQAMPAIYERIARWRPEDSILPLQLTLAHSSIAHIAIEKLQSLGSDALPLLIRLAGSKNPLTRLRACELLLERPEPKATAALRSALPQVPRALPLFQKLRSRTDLHQIFLGENAPTLEQWLAALHTREQLRQMLQRAAIQIMLQPPDSAALRLLSEKLREFARFESDYLGLIAAVPHERVTQYILVQNRFSGVGFQHFVATLDYRLTPMVLNHSTRFWGSDLDKVVRLGDAAFLPHVLQANHNSLRHYGEPAQILKQN
;
A
#
# COMPACT_ATOMS: atom_id res chain seq x y z
N MET A 1 24.40 -18.57 3.43
CA MET A 1 24.08 -17.42 2.56
C MET A 1 22.58 -17.16 2.54
N GLN A 2 21.73 -18.11 2.12
CA GLN A 2 20.26 -17.97 2.16
C GLN A 2 19.74 -17.63 3.57
N ALA A 3 20.08 -18.44 4.58
CA ALA A 3 19.67 -18.17 5.97
C ALA A 3 20.13 -16.79 6.49
N ALA A 4 21.30 -16.30 6.05
CA ALA A 4 21.78 -14.97 6.43
C ALA A 4 20.98 -13.83 5.77
N LEU A 5 20.51 -14.05 4.54
CA LEU A 5 19.62 -13.11 3.84
C LEU A 5 18.21 -13.12 4.41
N GLU A 6 17.69 -14.28 4.82
CA GLU A 6 16.40 -14.41 5.51
C GLU A 6 16.43 -13.70 6.87
N ILE A 7 17.50 -13.90 7.66
CA ILE A 7 17.72 -13.18 8.92
C ILE A 7 17.79 -11.67 8.70
N LEU A 8 18.47 -11.21 7.64
CA LEU A 8 18.52 -9.79 7.29
C LEU A 8 17.13 -9.26 6.91
N GLN A 9 16.37 -10.00 6.12
CA GLN A 9 15.03 -9.59 5.70
C GLN A 9 14.06 -9.48 6.89
N GLU A 10 14.09 -10.45 7.80
CA GLU A 10 13.32 -10.43 9.05
C GLU A 10 13.73 -9.26 9.96
N ALA A 11 15.03 -8.99 10.08
CA ALA A 11 15.54 -7.87 10.87
C ALA A 11 15.13 -6.50 10.30
N ILE A 12 15.15 -6.34 8.97
CA ILE A 12 14.69 -5.11 8.29
C ILE A 12 13.18 -4.93 8.51
N GLN A 13 12.38 -5.97 8.32
CA GLN A 13 10.95 -5.91 8.55
C GLN A 13 10.61 -5.58 10.02
N HIS A 14 11.35 -6.17 10.96
CA HIS A 14 11.20 -5.91 12.39
C HIS A 14 11.52 -4.44 12.72
N ALA A 15 12.63 -3.91 12.21
CA ALA A 15 13.04 -2.52 12.41
C ALA A 15 12.05 -1.52 11.80
N LEU A 16 11.51 -1.82 10.61
CA LEU A 16 10.47 -1.02 9.95
C LEU A 16 9.13 -1.08 10.71
N ALA A 17 8.81 -2.21 11.35
CA ALA A 17 7.56 -2.40 12.09
C ALA A 17 7.56 -1.74 13.48
N LEU A 18 8.68 -1.80 14.21
CA LEU A 18 8.81 -1.21 15.55
C LEU A 18 9.10 0.30 15.54
N GLY A 19 9.66 0.80 14.44
CA GLY A 19 10.12 2.18 14.31
C GLY A 19 11.55 2.35 14.85
N LEU A 20 12.41 2.93 14.02
CA LEU A 20 13.87 2.98 14.19
C LEU A 20 14.36 3.75 15.42
N GLY A 21 13.49 4.54 16.07
CA GLY A 21 13.80 5.31 17.28
C GLY A 21 13.38 4.63 18.60
N ARG A 22 12.85 3.40 18.58
CA ARG A 22 12.46 2.68 19.80
C ARG A 22 13.57 1.74 20.28
N ALA A 23 13.76 1.66 21.60
CA ALA A 23 14.72 0.74 22.21
C ALA A 23 14.45 -0.70 21.76
N GLY A 24 15.49 -1.39 21.26
CA GLY A 24 15.40 -2.75 20.70
C GLY A 24 15.14 -2.83 19.19
N GLY A 25 14.76 -1.73 18.52
CA GLY A 25 14.45 -1.76 17.07
C GLY A 25 15.67 -2.01 16.16
N LEU A 26 16.88 -1.70 16.63
CA LEU A 26 18.13 -1.85 15.88
C LEU A 26 18.94 -3.10 16.28
N GLU A 27 18.57 -3.79 17.36
CA GLU A 27 19.30 -4.97 17.84
C GLU A 27 19.27 -6.13 16.81
N PRO A 28 18.13 -6.49 16.21
CA PRO A 28 18.09 -7.53 15.18
C PRO A 28 18.90 -7.19 13.94
N LEU A 29 19.05 -5.90 13.60
CA LEU A 29 19.88 -5.44 12.49
C LEU A 29 21.37 -5.66 12.76
N ARG A 30 21.82 -5.55 14.01
CA ARG A 30 23.22 -5.85 14.41
C ARG A 30 23.51 -7.35 14.33
N ASP A 31 22.54 -8.18 14.70
CA ASP A 31 22.67 -9.64 14.59
C ASP A 31 22.65 -10.10 13.13
N ALA A 32 21.80 -9.49 12.30
CA ALA A 32 21.82 -9.68 10.86
C ALA A 32 23.15 -9.26 10.23
N GLN A 33 23.76 -8.16 10.68
CA GLN A 33 25.09 -7.73 10.20
C GLN A 33 26.16 -8.79 10.45
N ARG A 34 26.18 -9.39 11.65
CA ARG A 34 27.12 -10.49 11.99
C ARG A 34 26.88 -11.73 11.13
N ALA A 35 25.63 -12.04 10.80
CA ALA A 35 25.28 -13.17 9.95
C ALA A 35 25.74 -13.02 8.49
N LEU A 36 25.95 -11.78 8.01
CA LEU A 36 26.39 -11.49 6.64
C LEU A 36 27.91 -11.52 6.46
N GLN A 37 28.68 -11.18 7.51
CA GLN A 37 30.15 -11.07 7.47
C GLN A 37 30.89 -12.30 6.92
N PRO A 38 30.44 -13.56 7.12
CA PRO A 38 31.14 -14.73 6.58
C PRO A 38 31.04 -14.90 5.05
N TYR A 39 30.28 -14.05 4.34
CA TYR A 39 30.00 -14.22 2.91
C TYR A 39 30.47 -13.02 2.09
N ASP A 40 31.59 -13.15 1.38
CA ASP A 40 32.16 -12.09 0.52
C ASP A 40 31.15 -11.57 -0.53
N ALA A 41 30.32 -12.47 -1.08
CA ALA A 41 29.28 -12.11 -2.04
C ALA A 41 28.18 -11.21 -1.46
N LEU A 42 28.06 -11.12 -0.13
CA LEU A 42 27.09 -10.28 0.58
C LEU A 42 27.75 -9.03 1.20
N ALA A 43 29.04 -8.79 0.97
CA ALA A 43 29.76 -7.62 1.50
C ALA A 43 29.06 -6.28 1.19
N PRO A 44 28.50 -6.03 -0.03
CA PRO A 44 27.79 -4.78 -0.30
C PRO A 44 26.53 -4.58 0.56
N LEU A 45 25.85 -5.66 0.94
CA LEU A 45 24.69 -5.62 1.84
C LEU A 45 25.13 -5.35 3.28
N ALA A 46 26.22 -6.00 3.72
CA ALA A 46 26.79 -5.77 5.04
C ALA A 46 27.27 -4.32 5.23
N GLU A 47 27.91 -3.73 4.21
CA GLU A 47 28.35 -2.32 4.22
C GLU A 47 27.17 -1.34 4.22
N SER A 48 26.11 -1.65 3.49
CA SER A 48 24.92 -0.80 3.44
C SER A 48 24.13 -0.87 4.75
N LEU A 49 24.06 -2.05 5.37
CA LEU A 49 23.48 -2.24 6.70
C LEU A 49 24.32 -1.56 7.79
N GLN A 50 25.64 -1.58 7.67
CA GLN A 50 26.52 -0.84 8.57
C GLN A 50 26.26 0.67 8.51
N ARG A 51 26.09 1.24 7.31
CA ARG A 51 25.72 2.64 7.13
C ARG A 51 24.38 3.01 7.77
N VAL A 52 23.41 2.08 7.77
CA VAL A 52 22.14 2.26 8.49
C VAL A 52 22.36 2.31 10.01
N LEU A 53 23.23 1.46 10.55
CA LEU A 53 23.50 1.38 11.99
C LEU A 53 24.34 2.56 12.52
N GLU A 54 25.13 3.19 11.65
CA GLU A 54 26.01 4.31 11.99
C GLU A 54 25.37 5.69 11.80
N THR A 55 24.30 5.79 11.02
CA THR A 55 23.62 7.08 10.77
C THR A 55 22.53 7.34 11.81
N ASP A 56 22.53 8.52 12.41
CA ASP A 56 21.50 8.96 13.36
C ASP A 56 20.27 9.58 12.66
N ASP A 57 20.32 9.76 11.33
CA ASP A 57 19.20 10.30 10.55
C ASP A 57 18.21 9.18 10.18
N THR A 58 17.09 9.14 10.89
CA THR A 58 16.00 8.19 10.69
C THR A 58 15.46 8.15 9.24
N ARG A 59 15.53 9.26 8.49
CA ARG A 59 15.08 9.30 7.09
C ARG A 59 16.05 8.58 6.17
N VAL A 60 17.35 8.75 6.41
CA VAL A 60 18.41 8.03 5.70
C VAL A 60 18.34 6.54 6.03
N GLN A 61 18.14 6.19 7.31
CA GLN A 61 17.96 4.80 7.73
C GLN A 61 16.76 4.14 7.04
N LEU A 62 15.59 4.80 6.97
CA LEU A 62 14.40 4.24 6.31
C LEU A 62 14.62 4.00 4.81
N ASN A 63 15.23 4.96 4.11
CA ASN A 63 15.51 4.84 2.68
C ASN A 63 16.49 3.71 2.40
N GLU A 64 17.56 3.60 3.19
CA GLU A 64 18.57 2.55 3.04
C GLU A 64 18.04 1.17 3.46
N LEU A 65 17.23 1.07 4.51
CA LEU A 65 16.56 -0.19 4.88
C LEU A 65 15.59 -0.67 3.79
N THR A 66 14.88 0.25 3.16
CA THR A 66 14.00 -0.07 2.03
C THR A 66 14.80 -0.58 0.84
N ARG A 67 15.95 0.04 0.52
CA ARG A 67 16.87 -0.41 -0.54
C ARG A 67 17.47 -1.78 -0.24
N LEU A 68 17.91 -1.98 1.00
CA LEU A 68 18.43 -3.25 1.50
C LEU A 68 17.39 -4.36 1.40
N TYR A 69 16.14 -4.07 1.76
CA TYR A 69 15.03 -5.02 1.64
C TYR A 69 14.88 -5.53 0.19
N TYR A 70 14.88 -4.62 -0.79
CA TYR A 70 14.80 -4.99 -2.20
C TYR A 70 16.04 -5.74 -2.70
N ALA A 71 17.23 -5.36 -2.25
CA ALA A 71 18.46 -6.03 -2.63
C ALA A 71 18.55 -7.45 -2.04
N CYS A 72 18.05 -7.65 -0.81
CA CYS A 72 17.91 -8.97 -0.19
C CYS A 72 16.90 -9.85 -0.94
N ASP A 73 15.75 -9.30 -1.30
CA ASP A 73 14.72 -10.02 -2.06
C ASP A 73 15.25 -10.50 -3.43
N GLN A 74 16.00 -9.64 -4.12
CA GLN A 74 16.68 -10.01 -5.36
C GLN A 74 17.77 -11.07 -5.17
N ALA A 75 18.55 -11.00 -4.08
CA ALA A 75 19.57 -11.99 -3.77
C ALA A 75 18.96 -13.35 -3.42
N LEU A 76 17.86 -13.37 -2.67
CA LEU A 76 17.09 -14.58 -2.36
C LEU A 76 16.47 -15.18 -3.63
N ALA A 77 15.84 -14.36 -4.47
CA ALA A 77 15.29 -14.80 -5.75
C ALA A 77 16.36 -15.43 -6.67
N ARG A 78 17.57 -14.86 -6.70
CA ARG A 78 18.72 -15.43 -7.43
C ARG A 78 19.18 -16.77 -6.86
N LEU A 79 19.17 -16.91 -5.53
CA LEU A 79 19.51 -18.18 -4.88
C LEU A 79 18.47 -19.27 -5.12
N HIS A 80 17.18 -18.91 -5.16
CA HIS A 80 16.09 -19.83 -5.50
C HIS A 80 16.06 -20.19 -6.99
N ALA A 81 16.50 -19.27 -7.87
CA ALA A 81 16.60 -19.51 -9.32
C ALA A 81 17.62 -20.62 -9.69
N TYR A 82 18.61 -20.91 -8.83
CA TYR A 82 19.53 -22.03 -9.02
C TYR A 82 18.94 -23.41 -8.67
N THR A 83 17.70 -23.47 -8.16
CA THR A 83 17.04 -24.72 -7.74
C THR A 83 15.80 -25.10 -8.54
N LEU A 84 15.44 -24.35 -9.59
CA LEU A 84 14.29 -24.65 -10.43
C LEU A 84 14.72 -25.02 -11.87
N PRO A 85 14.14 -26.08 -12.47
CA PRO A 85 14.49 -26.50 -13.81
C PRO A 85 14.04 -25.46 -14.83
N THR A 86 14.98 -25.14 -15.72
CA THR A 86 14.88 -24.24 -16.86
C THR A 86 13.69 -24.58 -17.76
N ARG A 87 12.73 -23.66 -17.89
CA ARG A 87 11.88 -23.50 -19.09
C ARG A 87 11.13 -22.16 -19.07
N ALA A 88 11.83 -21.11 -19.52
CA ALA A 88 11.32 -19.99 -20.30
C ALA A 88 12.47 -19.00 -20.49
N GLN A 89 13.38 -19.33 -21.40
CA GLN A 89 14.18 -18.32 -22.09
C GLN A 89 13.17 -17.43 -22.83
N ASP A 90 13.01 -16.19 -22.36
CA ASP A 90 12.60 -14.98 -23.11
C ASP A 90 12.15 -13.80 -22.22
N LEU A 91 12.33 -13.86 -20.89
CA LEU A 91 12.05 -12.71 -20.00
C LEU A 91 13.26 -12.25 -19.17
N LEU A 92 14.47 -12.45 -19.70
CA LEU A 92 15.70 -11.93 -19.11
C LEU A 92 16.32 -10.87 -20.03
N THR A 93 15.80 -9.64 -19.93
CA THR A 93 16.68 -8.47 -20.09
C THR A 93 16.80 -7.83 -18.72
N GLU A 94 18.03 -7.89 -18.19
CA GLU A 94 18.43 -7.32 -16.91
C GLU A 94 18.21 -5.80 -16.88
N PRO A 95 17.89 -5.19 -15.73
CA PRO A 95 18.11 -3.78 -15.51
C PRO A 95 19.54 -3.57 -15.00
N THR A 96 20.54 -3.91 -15.79
CA THR A 96 21.96 -3.55 -15.55
C THR A 96 22.42 -2.63 -16.68
N ARG A 97 21.86 -1.42 -16.69
CA ARG A 97 22.50 -0.24 -17.25
C ARG A 97 21.89 0.97 -16.57
N GLN A 98 22.71 1.66 -15.77
CA GLN A 98 22.58 3.10 -15.55
C GLN A 98 22.72 3.78 -16.93
N THR A 99 21.69 3.70 -17.76
CA THR A 99 21.53 4.66 -18.84
C THR A 99 20.95 5.91 -18.19
N ALA A 100 21.69 7.01 -18.31
CA ALA A 100 21.16 8.33 -18.06
C ALA A 100 19.74 8.40 -18.63
N ALA A 101 18.77 8.84 -17.82
CA ALA A 101 17.39 8.97 -18.26
C ALA A 101 17.38 9.70 -19.61
N PRO A 102 16.76 9.14 -20.66
CA PRO A 102 16.64 9.86 -21.92
C PRO A 102 15.99 11.22 -21.63
N ALA A 103 16.46 12.26 -22.31
CA ALA A 103 15.85 13.57 -22.17
C ALA A 103 14.37 13.44 -22.57
N LEU A 104 13.47 13.62 -21.60
CA LEU A 104 12.02 13.69 -21.80
C LEU A 104 11.65 15.05 -22.41
N GLU A 105 12.37 15.47 -23.46
CA GLU A 105 12.01 16.67 -24.19
C GLU A 105 10.62 16.42 -24.79
N ASP A 106 9.67 17.29 -24.44
CA ASP A 106 8.25 17.29 -24.84
C ASP A 106 7.32 16.20 -24.30
N THR A 107 7.77 15.30 -23.41
CA THR A 107 6.88 14.25 -22.86
C THR A 107 6.39 14.57 -21.45
N GLU A 108 5.07 14.73 -21.27
CA GLU A 108 4.45 14.91 -19.95
C GLU A 108 4.68 13.68 -19.05
N PRO A 109 5.52 13.77 -17.99
CA PRO A 109 6.04 12.60 -17.27
C PRO A 109 4.95 11.76 -16.58
N PHE A 110 3.86 12.39 -16.12
CA PHE A 110 2.74 11.63 -15.55
C PHE A 110 2.01 10.81 -16.61
N ALA A 111 1.78 11.38 -17.80
CA ALA A 111 1.11 10.68 -18.88
C ALA A 111 1.94 9.50 -19.37
N ALA A 112 3.25 9.68 -19.53
CA ALA A 112 4.16 8.60 -19.92
C ALA A 112 4.22 7.48 -18.88
N LEU A 113 4.30 7.83 -17.59
CA LEU A 113 4.26 6.85 -16.49
C LEU A 113 2.95 6.06 -16.48
N PHE A 114 1.80 6.73 -16.59
CA PHE A 114 0.49 6.08 -16.53
C PHE A 114 0.16 5.26 -17.78
N ARG A 115 0.76 5.58 -18.94
CA ARG A 115 0.73 4.71 -20.13
C ARG A 115 1.63 3.49 -19.99
N GLY A 116 2.65 3.57 -19.14
CA GLY A 116 3.69 2.55 -19.03
C GLY A 116 4.81 2.73 -20.07
N ASP A 117 4.91 3.89 -20.71
CA ASP A 117 5.95 4.20 -21.70
C ASP A 117 7.33 4.35 -21.05
N ILE A 118 7.34 4.80 -19.78
CA ILE A 118 8.54 4.92 -18.95
C ILE A 118 8.31 4.23 -17.61
N SER A 119 9.39 3.70 -17.05
CA SER A 119 9.38 3.13 -15.71
C SER A 119 9.19 4.23 -14.65
N LEU A 120 8.75 3.82 -13.46
CA LEU A 120 8.71 4.71 -12.29
C LEU A 120 10.06 5.37 -12.04
N ALA A 121 11.16 4.60 -12.07
CA ALA A 121 12.51 5.12 -11.83
C ALA A 121 12.91 6.24 -12.81
N GLN A 122 12.48 6.14 -14.07
CA GLN A 122 12.72 7.17 -15.08
C GLN A 122 11.85 8.43 -14.87
N ALA A 123 10.60 8.27 -14.41
CA ALA A 123 9.69 9.40 -14.19
C ALA A 123 10.00 10.19 -12.90
N MET A 124 10.58 9.52 -11.89
CA MET A 124 10.75 10.07 -10.54
C MET A 124 11.48 11.43 -10.45
N PRO A 125 12.62 11.65 -11.12
CA PRO A 125 13.33 12.94 -11.02
C PRO A 125 12.46 14.12 -11.46
N ALA A 126 11.77 14.00 -12.60
CA ALA A 126 10.92 15.05 -13.14
C ALA A 126 9.68 15.29 -12.26
N ILE A 127 9.06 14.22 -11.75
CA ILE A 127 7.92 14.34 -10.83
C ILE A 127 8.34 15.04 -9.54
N TYR A 128 9.46 14.64 -8.94
CA TYR A 128 9.96 15.24 -7.71
C TYR A 128 10.27 16.72 -7.88
N GLU A 129 11.00 17.09 -8.94
CA GLU A 129 11.33 18.48 -9.26
C GLU A 129 10.07 19.34 -9.45
N ARG A 130 9.06 18.81 -10.14
CA ARG A 130 7.78 19.48 -10.34
C ARG A 130 7.03 19.72 -9.04
N ILE A 131 6.94 18.73 -8.15
CA ILE A 131 6.27 18.91 -6.85
C ILE A 131 7.08 19.81 -5.91
N ALA A 132 8.41 19.73 -5.95
CA ALA A 132 9.27 20.60 -5.15
C ALA A 132 9.06 22.07 -5.49
N ARG A 133 9.00 22.41 -6.79
CA ARG A 133 8.79 23.78 -7.30
C ARG A 133 7.35 24.28 -7.20
N TRP A 134 6.39 23.38 -7.03
CA TRP A 134 4.97 23.73 -6.96
C TRP A 134 4.68 24.72 -5.82
N ARG A 135 3.81 25.70 -6.12
CA ARG A 135 3.33 26.72 -5.18
C ARG A 135 1.80 26.69 -5.07
N PRO A 136 1.21 27.17 -3.96
CA PRO A 136 -0.25 27.17 -3.74
C PRO A 136 -1.08 27.84 -4.84
N GLU A 137 -0.51 28.86 -5.49
CA GLU A 137 -1.10 29.58 -6.62
C GLU A 137 -1.11 28.79 -7.95
N ASP A 138 -0.28 27.75 -8.06
CA ASP A 138 -0.19 26.93 -9.26
C ASP A 138 -1.40 25.98 -9.40
N SER A 139 -1.51 25.36 -10.58
CA SER A 139 -2.47 24.26 -10.78
C SER A 139 -2.26 23.15 -9.76
N ILE A 140 -3.33 22.69 -9.11
CA ILE A 140 -3.28 21.59 -8.13
C ILE A 140 -3.09 20.21 -8.80
N LEU A 141 -3.20 20.15 -10.13
CA LEU A 141 -3.18 18.90 -10.88
C LEU A 141 -1.97 18.01 -10.57
N PRO A 142 -0.71 18.50 -10.50
CA PRO A 142 0.43 17.65 -10.17
C PRO A 142 0.28 16.94 -8.81
N LEU A 143 -0.23 17.64 -7.80
CA LEU A 143 -0.53 17.03 -6.50
C LEU A 143 -1.62 15.97 -6.61
N GLN A 144 -2.68 16.22 -7.40
CA GLN A 144 -3.74 15.23 -7.63
C GLN A 144 -3.19 13.96 -8.29
N LEU A 145 -2.36 14.09 -9.32
CA LEU A 145 -1.77 12.96 -10.05
C LEU A 145 -0.79 12.17 -9.18
N THR A 146 0.05 12.85 -8.41
CA THR A 146 0.96 12.19 -7.44
C THR A 146 0.18 11.47 -6.33
N LEU A 147 -0.85 12.11 -5.77
CA LEU A 147 -1.73 11.47 -4.78
C LEU A 147 -2.58 10.34 -5.36
N ALA A 148 -2.77 10.27 -6.67
CA ALA A 148 -3.51 9.18 -7.30
C ALA A 148 -2.68 7.91 -7.50
N HIS A 149 -1.38 7.91 -7.20
CA HIS A 149 -0.49 6.78 -7.46
C HIS A 149 0.17 6.29 -6.16
N SER A 150 0.07 5.01 -5.82
CA SER A 150 0.56 4.47 -4.54
C SER A 150 2.06 4.63 -4.29
N SER A 151 2.90 4.39 -5.29
CA SER A 151 4.35 4.45 -5.09
C SER A 151 4.94 5.86 -4.90
N ILE A 152 4.24 6.92 -5.31
CA ILE A 152 4.78 8.30 -5.33
C ILE A 152 4.01 9.29 -4.45
N ALA A 153 2.91 8.84 -3.84
CA ALA A 153 2.03 9.67 -3.02
C ALA A 153 2.75 10.48 -1.95
N HIS A 154 3.78 9.87 -1.35
CA HIS A 154 4.56 10.45 -0.27
C HIS A 154 5.13 11.83 -0.64
N ILE A 155 5.53 12.03 -1.90
CA ILE A 155 6.07 13.31 -2.39
C ILE A 155 5.04 14.44 -2.22
N ALA A 156 3.79 14.20 -2.63
CA ALA A 156 2.72 15.18 -2.50
C ALA A 156 2.26 15.33 -1.04
N ILE A 157 2.25 14.25 -0.26
CA ILE A 157 1.92 14.28 1.17
C ILE A 157 2.92 15.15 1.94
N GLU A 158 4.23 14.94 1.74
CA GLU A 158 5.29 15.73 2.37
C GLU A 158 5.18 17.20 2.01
N LYS A 159 4.93 17.51 0.73
CA LYS A 159 4.69 18.89 0.28
C LYS A 159 3.49 19.51 0.99
N LEU A 160 2.36 18.82 1.05
CA LEU A 160 1.15 19.28 1.74
C LEU A 160 1.38 19.46 3.25
N GLN A 161 2.14 18.57 3.89
CA GLN A 161 2.48 18.68 5.31
C GLN A 161 3.40 19.88 5.58
N SER A 162 4.35 20.17 4.69
CA SER A 162 5.25 21.33 4.82
C SER A 162 4.52 22.69 4.81
N LEU A 163 3.30 22.74 4.27
CA LEU A 163 2.46 23.95 4.29
C LEU A 163 1.79 24.18 5.65
N GLY A 164 1.88 23.23 6.58
CA GLY A 164 1.30 23.37 7.91
C GLY A 164 -0.20 23.62 7.85
N SER A 165 -0.69 24.66 8.52
CA SER A 165 -2.12 25.03 8.56
C SER A 165 -2.63 25.57 7.22
N ASP A 166 -1.76 26.14 6.39
CA ASP A 166 -2.12 26.71 5.08
C ASP A 166 -2.53 25.62 4.07
N ALA A 167 -2.25 24.35 4.38
CA ALA A 167 -2.70 23.21 3.59
C ALA A 167 -4.23 23.01 3.62
N LEU A 168 -4.95 23.50 4.64
CA LEU A 168 -6.35 23.13 4.86
C LEU A 168 -7.28 23.42 3.66
N PRO A 169 -7.26 24.61 3.03
CA PRO A 169 -8.07 24.87 1.83
C PRO A 169 -7.74 23.92 0.66
N LEU A 170 -6.47 23.58 0.49
CA LEU A 170 -6.01 22.64 -0.55
C LEU A 170 -6.50 21.22 -0.27
N LEU A 171 -6.38 20.75 0.97
CA LEU A 171 -6.88 19.43 1.38
C LEU A 171 -8.39 19.29 1.17
N ILE A 172 -9.17 20.35 1.47
CA ILE A 172 -10.62 20.37 1.21
C ILE A 172 -10.89 20.25 -0.30
N ARG A 173 -10.13 20.95 -1.15
CA ARG A 173 -10.25 20.84 -2.61
C ARG A 173 -9.87 19.45 -3.11
N LEU A 174 -8.81 18.85 -2.57
CA LEU A 174 -8.37 17.49 -2.91
C LEU A 174 -9.38 16.42 -2.44
N ALA A 175 -10.08 16.64 -1.34
CA ALA A 175 -11.20 15.79 -0.92
C ALA A 175 -12.41 15.88 -1.88
N GLY A 176 -12.43 16.87 -2.78
CA GLY A 176 -13.37 16.96 -3.90
C GLY A 176 -12.87 16.34 -5.21
N SER A 177 -11.67 15.73 -5.24
CA SER A 177 -11.06 15.19 -6.48
C SER A 177 -11.95 14.14 -7.14
N LYS A 178 -11.86 14.03 -8.48
CA LYS A 178 -12.57 12.98 -9.23
C LYS A 178 -11.94 11.61 -9.04
N ASN A 179 -10.62 11.55 -8.83
CA ASN A 179 -9.90 10.32 -8.50
C ASN A 179 -10.22 9.85 -7.06
N PRO A 180 -10.68 8.59 -6.88
CA PRO A 180 -11.01 8.06 -5.56
C PRO A 180 -9.83 7.97 -4.58
N LEU A 181 -8.61 7.62 -5.05
CA LEU A 181 -7.43 7.50 -4.19
C LEU A 181 -6.92 8.86 -3.71
N THR A 182 -6.93 9.87 -4.58
CA THR A 182 -6.62 11.26 -4.21
C THR A 182 -7.58 11.75 -3.13
N ARG A 183 -8.88 11.52 -3.32
CA ARG A 183 -9.92 11.85 -2.33
C ARG A 183 -9.68 11.15 -1.00
N LEU A 184 -9.35 9.87 -1.04
CA LEU A 184 -9.08 9.05 0.13
C LEU A 184 -7.91 9.64 0.94
N ARG A 185 -6.78 9.90 0.30
CA ARG A 185 -5.58 10.45 0.96
C ARG A 185 -5.80 11.85 1.49
N ALA A 186 -6.57 12.67 0.78
CA ALA A 186 -6.96 13.99 1.28
C ALA A 186 -7.78 13.86 2.58
N CYS A 187 -8.70 12.89 2.65
CA CYS A 187 -9.46 12.62 3.88
C CYS A 187 -8.56 12.10 5.00
N GLU A 188 -7.59 11.24 4.71
CA GLU A 188 -6.61 10.78 5.71
C GLU A 188 -5.80 11.94 6.31
N LEU A 189 -5.38 12.89 5.47
CA LEU A 189 -4.68 14.09 5.94
C LEU A 189 -5.61 15.04 6.70
N LEU A 190 -6.89 15.15 6.32
CA LEU A 190 -7.88 15.93 7.07
C LEU A 190 -8.21 15.31 8.44
N LEU A 191 -8.07 13.99 8.61
CA LEU A 191 -8.29 13.34 9.91
C LEU A 191 -7.22 13.72 10.95
N GLU A 192 -6.03 14.12 10.49
CA GLU A 192 -4.93 14.61 11.33
C GLU A 192 -5.15 16.07 11.78
N ARG A 193 -6.26 16.69 11.35
CA ARG A 193 -6.57 18.11 11.55
C ARG A 193 -7.74 18.26 12.55
N PRO A 194 -7.53 18.86 13.73
CA PRO A 194 -8.59 19.01 14.74
C PRO A 194 -9.60 20.12 14.41
N GLU A 195 -9.35 20.93 13.38
CA GLU A 195 -10.13 22.11 13.06
C GLU A 195 -11.60 21.77 12.72
N PRO A 196 -12.59 22.56 13.19
CA PRO A 196 -14.00 22.33 12.87
C PRO A 196 -14.29 22.30 11.37
N LYS A 197 -13.57 23.13 10.59
CA LYS A 197 -13.67 23.18 9.13
C LYS A 197 -13.18 21.88 8.46
N ALA A 198 -12.13 21.25 9.01
CA ALA A 198 -11.68 19.94 8.54
C ALA A 198 -12.73 18.87 8.82
N THR A 199 -13.34 18.89 10.02
CA THR A 199 -14.43 17.97 10.39
C THR A 199 -15.66 18.14 9.49
N ALA A 200 -16.05 19.37 9.17
CA ALA A 200 -17.14 19.64 8.23
C ALA A 200 -16.83 19.11 6.83
N ALA A 201 -15.60 19.30 6.34
CA ALA A 201 -15.17 18.76 5.05
C ALA A 201 -15.19 17.22 5.03
N LEU A 202 -14.71 16.58 6.10
CA LEU A 202 -14.75 15.12 6.25
C LEU A 202 -16.19 14.59 6.19
N ARG A 203 -17.14 15.21 6.90
CA ARG A 203 -18.56 14.82 6.85
C ARG A 203 -19.13 14.85 5.43
N SER A 204 -18.69 15.79 4.61
CA SER A 204 -19.13 15.88 3.20
C SER A 204 -18.41 14.88 2.29
N ALA A 205 -17.13 14.59 2.53
CA ALA A 205 -16.29 13.80 1.62
C ALA A 205 -16.36 12.29 1.89
N LEU A 206 -16.36 11.88 3.17
CA LEU A 206 -16.30 10.48 3.60
C LEU A 206 -17.35 9.55 2.95
N PRO A 207 -18.61 9.97 2.71
CA PRO A 207 -19.59 9.13 2.03
C PRO A 207 -19.19 8.70 0.61
N GLN A 208 -18.28 9.44 -0.03
CA GLN A 208 -17.85 9.20 -1.41
C GLN A 208 -16.46 8.55 -1.52
N VAL A 209 -15.79 8.30 -0.39
CA VAL A 209 -14.43 7.74 -0.37
C VAL A 209 -14.50 6.21 -0.48
N PRO A 210 -13.57 5.55 -1.19
CA PRO A 210 -13.45 4.11 -1.15
C PRO A 210 -13.30 3.60 0.29
N ARG A 211 -13.95 2.50 0.61
CA ARG A 211 -13.91 1.92 1.95
C ARG A 211 -12.60 1.16 2.17
N ALA A 212 -11.48 1.87 2.26
CA ALA A 212 -10.16 1.28 2.41
C ALA A 212 -9.73 1.19 3.87
N LEU A 213 -9.07 0.08 4.23
CA LEU A 213 -8.57 -0.20 5.57
C LEU A 213 -7.70 0.93 6.14
N PRO A 214 -6.73 1.54 5.41
CA PRO A 214 -5.88 2.61 5.96
C PRO A 214 -6.67 3.81 6.51
N LEU A 215 -7.75 4.21 5.82
CA LEU A 215 -8.63 5.28 6.26
C LEU A 215 -9.34 4.92 7.57
N PHE A 216 -9.89 3.71 7.65
CA PHE A 216 -10.63 3.27 8.83
C PHE A 216 -9.73 3.07 10.06
N GLN A 217 -8.47 2.68 9.88
CA GLN A 217 -7.47 2.67 10.95
C GLN A 217 -7.33 4.07 11.57
N LYS A 218 -7.23 5.12 10.75
CA LYS A 218 -7.17 6.51 11.22
C LYS A 218 -8.50 6.97 11.84
N LEU A 219 -9.64 6.53 11.30
CA LEU A 219 -10.96 6.89 11.84
C LEU A 219 -11.24 6.32 13.23
N ARG A 220 -10.51 5.31 13.71
CA ARG A 220 -10.76 4.71 15.04
C ARG A 220 -10.73 5.73 16.18
N SER A 221 -9.88 6.75 16.08
CA SER A 221 -9.79 7.84 17.06
C SER A 221 -10.88 8.92 16.92
N ARG A 222 -11.67 8.88 15.84
CA ARG A 222 -12.71 9.86 15.49
C ARG A 222 -14.11 9.24 15.55
N THR A 223 -14.52 8.86 16.76
CA THR A 223 -15.83 8.24 17.03
C THR A 223 -17.00 9.11 16.58
N ASP A 224 -16.84 10.44 16.60
CA ASP A 224 -17.80 11.43 16.09
C ASP A 224 -18.13 11.26 14.60
N LEU A 225 -17.27 10.59 13.83
CA LEU A 225 -17.45 10.33 12.41
C LEU A 225 -17.91 8.90 12.11
N HIS A 226 -17.98 8.01 13.11
CA HIS A 226 -18.37 6.61 12.89
C HIS A 226 -19.82 6.48 12.41
N GLN A 227 -20.71 7.36 12.88
CA GLN A 227 -22.12 7.42 12.50
C GLN A 227 -22.35 7.67 11.00
N ILE A 228 -21.35 8.21 10.27
CA ILE A 228 -21.43 8.38 8.81
C ILE A 228 -21.54 7.02 8.12
N PHE A 229 -20.97 5.98 8.72
CA PHE A 229 -20.86 4.65 8.14
C PHE A 229 -21.70 3.60 8.86
N LEU A 230 -21.84 3.74 10.18
CA LEU A 230 -22.58 2.84 11.02
C LEU A 230 -23.98 3.43 11.25
N GLY A 231 -25.01 2.79 10.68
CA GLY A 231 -26.39 3.19 10.96
C GLY A 231 -26.72 2.98 12.44
N GLU A 232 -27.59 3.84 12.99
CA GLU A 232 -27.92 3.87 14.43
C GLU A 232 -28.44 2.54 14.98
N ASN A 233 -29.03 1.69 14.12
CA ASN A 233 -29.60 0.39 14.48
C ASN A 233 -28.84 -0.81 13.87
N ALA A 234 -27.59 -0.63 13.43
CA ALA A 234 -26.81 -1.74 12.89
C ALA A 234 -26.44 -2.73 14.01
N PRO A 235 -26.60 -4.05 13.80
CA PRO A 235 -26.16 -5.03 14.80
C PRO A 235 -24.67 -4.89 15.06
N THR A 236 -24.25 -5.08 16.30
CA THR A 236 -22.81 -5.06 16.65
C THR A 236 -22.11 -6.29 16.08
N LEU A 237 -20.78 -6.23 15.99
CA LEU A 237 -19.99 -7.36 15.49
C LEU A 237 -20.18 -8.61 16.38
N GLU A 238 -20.31 -8.43 17.69
CA GLU A 238 -20.59 -9.53 18.63
C GLU A 238 -21.97 -10.15 18.39
N GLN A 239 -22.99 -9.34 18.12
CA GLN A 239 -24.33 -9.83 17.78
C GLN A 239 -24.32 -10.61 16.47
N TRP A 240 -23.59 -10.12 15.47
CA TRP A 240 -23.36 -10.84 14.23
C TRP A 240 -22.69 -12.19 14.48
N LEU A 241 -21.59 -12.21 15.25
CA LEU A 241 -20.81 -13.40 15.56
C LEU A 241 -21.62 -14.44 16.35
N ALA A 242 -22.46 -14.02 17.29
CA ALA A 242 -23.32 -14.90 18.07
C ALA A 242 -24.37 -15.63 17.22
N ALA A 243 -24.84 -14.99 16.15
CA ALA A 243 -25.82 -15.56 15.21
C ALA A 243 -25.20 -16.41 14.09
N LEU A 244 -23.87 -16.58 14.06
CA LEU A 244 -23.19 -17.36 13.03
C LEU A 244 -23.28 -18.87 13.31
N HIS A 245 -23.93 -19.60 12.40
CA HIS A 245 -24.00 -21.06 12.43
C HIS A 245 -23.53 -21.72 11.13
N THR A 246 -23.34 -20.94 10.05
CA THR A 246 -22.95 -21.47 8.74
C THR A 246 -21.89 -20.61 8.05
N ARG A 247 -21.15 -21.22 7.11
CA ARG A 247 -20.17 -20.52 6.27
C ARG A 247 -20.78 -19.46 5.37
N GLU A 248 -22.01 -19.65 4.94
CA GLU A 248 -22.70 -18.67 4.10
C GLU A 248 -23.06 -17.42 4.90
N GLN A 249 -23.55 -17.59 6.13
CA GLN A 249 -23.74 -16.48 7.07
C GLN A 249 -22.43 -15.75 7.37
N LEU A 250 -21.32 -16.47 7.54
CA LEU A 250 -20.00 -15.87 7.74
C LEU A 250 -19.60 -14.96 6.56
N ARG A 251 -19.74 -15.43 5.32
CA ARG A 251 -19.42 -14.62 4.13
C ARG A 251 -20.28 -13.36 4.04
N GLN A 252 -21.59 -13.49 4.29
CA GLN A 252 -22.52 -12.36 4.29
C GLN A 252 -22.19 -11.37 5.40
N MET A 253 -21.82 -11.87 6.60
CA MET A 253 -21.40 -11.04 7.72
C MET A 253 -20.12 -10.28 7.38
N LEU A 254 -19.08 -10.93 6.85
CA LEU A 254 -17.83 -10.25 6.48
C LEU A 254 -18.06 -9.11 5.48
N GLN A 255 -19.03 -9.27 4.55
CA GLN A 255 -19.41 -8.21 3.62
C GLN A 255 -20.20 -7.07 4.30
N ARG A 256 -21.16 -7.39 5.15
CA ARG A 256 -22.06 -6.41 5.78
C ARG A 256 -21.43 -5.66 6.95
N ALA A 257 -20.58 -6.34 7.71
CA ALA A 257 -19.87 -5.81 8.87
C ALA A 257 -18.44 -5.36 8.56
N ALA A 258 -18.02 -5.32 7.28
CA ALA A 258 -16.66 -4.96 6.88
C ALA A 258 -16.15 -3.67 7.55
N ILE A 259 -16.96 -2.62 7.60
CA ILE A 259 -16.60 -1.35 8.24
C ILE A 259 -16.44 -1.51 9.75
N GLN A 260 -17.37 -2.22 10.41
CA GLN A 260 -17.27 -2.48 11.84
C GLN A 260 -15.98 -3.25 12.17
N ILE A 261 -15.62 -4.24 11.34
CA ILE A 261 -14.39 -5.01 11.48
C ILE A 261 -13.17 -4.10 11.31
N MET A 262 -13.11 -3.26 10.27
CA MET A 262 -11.99 -2.34 10.05
C MET A 262 -11.81 -1.34 11.21
N LEU A 263 -12.90 -0.92 11.84
CA LEU A 263 -12.90 -0.01 13.00
C LEU A 263 -12.51 -0.68 14.32
N GLN A 264 -12.48 -2.02 14.41
CA GLN A 264 -12.05 -2.70 15.63
C GLN A 264 -10.57 -2.45 15.93
N PRO A 265 -10.19 -2.21 17.19
CA PRO A 265 -8.78 -2.22 17.58
C PRO A 265 -8.20 -3.65 17.50
N PRO A 266 -6.87 -3.80 17.29
CA PRO A 266 -6.19 -5.10 17.19
C PRO A 266 -6.56 -6.10 18.28
N ASP A 267 -6.70 -5.62 19.52
CA ASP A 267 -6.85 -6.47 20.71
C ASP A 267 -8.32 -6.68 21.12
N SER A 268 -9.27 -6.26 20.29
CA SER A 268 -10.70 -6.42 20.58
C SER A 268 -11.08 -7.89 20.79
N ALA A 269 -11.98 -8.13 21.74
CA ALA A 269 -12.55 -9.45 21.98
C ALA A 269 -13.31 -9.97 20.76
N ALA A 270 -14.00 -9.08 20.02
CA ALA A 270 -14.73 -9.43 18.81
C ALA A 270 -13.82 -10.02 17.72
N LEU A 271 -12.61 -9.49 17.51
CA LEU A 271 -11.67 -10.05 16.53
C LEU A 271 -11.11 -11.41 16.97
N ARG A 272 -10.92 -11.62 18.27
CA ARG A 272 -10.53 -12.94 18.81
C ARG A 272 -11.63 -13.97 18.55
N LEU A 273 -12.87 -13.63 18.89
CA LEU A 273 -14.04 -14.47 18.63
C LEU A 273 -14.24 -14.74 17.12
N LEU A 274 -14.04 -13.73 16.26
CA LEU A 274 -14.07 -13.91 14.81
C LEU A 274 -13.01 -14.92 14.34
N SER A 275 -11.79 -14.84 14.87
CA SER A 275 -10.71 -15.77 14.53
C SER A 275 -11.04 -17.20 14.96
N GLU A 276 -11.62 -17.38 16.14
CA GLU A 276 -12.11 -18.67 16.63
C GLU A 276 -13.21 -19.24 15.71
N LYS A 277 -14.20 -18.42 15.34
CA LYS A 277 -15.25 -18.82 14.38
C LYS A 277 -14.70 -19.21 13.02
N LEU A 278 -13.72 -18.47 12.50
CA LEU A 278 -13.06 -18.80 11.23
C LEU A 278 -12.39 -20.18 11.30
N ARG A 279 -11.78 -20.52 12.42
CA ARG A 279 -11.18 -21.85 12.64
C ARG A 279 -12.24 -22.94 12.76
N GLU A 280 -13.34 -22.71 13.49
CA GLU A 280 -14.46 -23.64 13.58
C GLU A 280 -15.05 -23.99 12.21
N PHE A 281 -15.14 -22.99 11.31
CA PHE A 281 -15.69 -23.17 9.96
C PHE A 281 -14.70 -23.70 8.93
N ALA A 282 -13.40 -23.65 9.22
CA ALA A 282 -12.36 -24.14 8.33
C ALA A 282 -12.26 -25.66 8.41
N ARG A 283 -12.20 -26.33 7.25
CA ARG A 283 -12.02 -27.79 7.20
C ARG A 283 -10.55 -28.21 7.32
N PHE A 284 -9.64 -27.35 6.90
CA PHE A 284 -8.19 -27.55 6.86
C PHE A 284 -7.48 -26.19 6.73
N GLU A 285 -6.16 -26.15 6.88
CA GLU A 285 -5.39 -24.91 6.95
C GLU A 285 -5.53 -24.02 5.69
N SER A 286 -5.50 -24.59 4.49
CA SER A 286 -5.68 -23.79 3.26
C SER A 286 -7.09 -23.22 3.10
N ASP A 287 -8.11 -23.86 3.67
CA ASP A 287 -9.48 -23.33 3.73
C ASP A 287 -9.57 -22.16 4.72
N TYR A 288 -8.89 -22.26 5.86
CA TYR A 288 -8.75 -21.16 6.82
C TYR A 288 -8.08 -19.95 6.17
N LEU A 289 -7.03 -20.14 5.37
CA LEU A 289 -6.37 -19.05 4.64
C LEU A 289 -7.30 -18.33 3.65
N GLY A 290 -8.16 -19.08 2.95
CA GLY A 290 -9.18 -18.47 2.09
C GLY A 290 -10.23 -17.67 2.86
N LEU A 291 -10.65 -18.16 4.03
CA LEU A 291 -11.61 -17.47 4.89
C LEU A 291 -11.01 -16.23 5.54
N ILE A 292 -9.78 -16.31 6.05
CA ILE A 292 -9.12 -15.19 6.73
C ILE A 292 -8.81 -14.06 5.73
N ALA A 293 -8.47 -14.36 4.47
CA ALA A 293 -8.23 -13.33 3.46
C ALA A 293 -9.40 -12.36 3.28
N ALA A 294 -10.63 -12.84 3.43
CA ALA A 294 -11.84 -12.02 3.32
C ALA A 294 -12.10 -11.11 4.54
N VAL A 295 -11.33 -11.24 5.61
CA VAL A 295 -11.47 -10.41 6.82
C VAL A 295 -10.73 -9.09 6.62
N PRO A 296 -11.43 -7.94 6.57
CA PRO A 296 -10.80 -6.66 6.28
C PRO A 296 -10.21 -6.05 7.56
N HIS A 297 -9.06 -6.58 8.02
CA HIS A 297 -8.42 -6.11 9.23
C HIS A 297 -6.89 -6.15 9.15
N GLU A 298 -6.21 -5.21 9.80
CA GLU A 298 -4.75 -5.04 9.71
C GLU A 298 -3.94 -6.21 10.28
N ARG A 299 -4.46 -6.88 11.31
CA ARG A 299 -3.85 -8.11 11.85
C ARG A 299 -3.81 -9.22 10.81
N VAL A 300 -4.82 -9.26 9.93
CA VAL A 300 -4.87 -10.23 8.84
C VAL A 300 -3.89 -9.83 7.75
N THR A 301 -3.78 -8.53 7.44
CA THR A 301 -2.74 -8.01 6.55
C THR A 301 -1.36 -8.45 7.03
N GLN A 302 -1.04 -8.21 8.30
CA GLN A 302 0.23 -8.64 8.92
C GLN A 302 0.42 -10.15 8.83
N TYR A 303 -0.61 -10.94 9.16
CA TYR A 303 -0.54 -12.40 9.08
C TYR A 303 -0.24 -12.90 7.66
N ILE A 304 -0.91 -12.36 6.64
CA ILE A 304 -0.68 -12.75 5.24
C ILE A 304 0.73 -12.39 4.78
N LEU A 305 1.23 -11.22 5.19
CA LEU A 305 2.59 -10.76 4.88
C LEU A 305 3.65 -11.67 5.49
N VAL A 306 3.52 -12.01 6.79
CA VAL A 306 4.47 -12.89 7.50
C VAL A 306 4.52 -14.29 6.88
N GLN A 307 3.39 -14.80 6.39
CA GLN A 307 3.34 -16.14 5.79
C GLN A 307 3.93 -16.20 4.37
N ASN A 308 4.31 -15.05 3.77
CA ASN A 308 4.74 -14.93 2.37
C ASN A 308 3.77 -15.59 1.36
N ARG A 309 2.45 -15.58 1.67
CA ARG A 309 1.40 -16.22 0.86
C ARG A 309 0.66 -15.22 -0.02
N PHE A 310 1.39 -14.31 -0.66
CA PHE A 310 0.74 -13.22 -1.39
C PHE A 310 0.06 -13.66 -2.70
N SER A 311 0.43 -14.81 -3.27
CA SER A 311 -0.22 -15.35 -4.47
C SER A 311 -1.66 -15.79 -4.18
N GLY A 312 -2.62 -15.18 -4.88
CA GLY A 312 -4.06 -15.47 -4.74
C GLY A 312 -4.69 -14.92 -3.45
N VAL A 313 -4.26 -15.43 -2.28
CA VAL A 313 -4.77 -15.05 -0.95
C VAL A 313 -4.50 -13.57 -0.67
N GLY A 314 -3.29 -13.08 -0.97
CA GLY A 314 -2.93 -11.68 -0.85
C GLY A 314 -3.76 -10.76 -1.74
N PHE A 315 -4.03 -11.17 -2.99
CA PHE A 315 -4.90 -10.40 -3.89
C PHE A 315 -6.36 -10.35 -3.41
N GLN A 316 -6.91 -11.46 -2.93
CA GLN A 316 -8.25 -11.49 -2.34
C GLN A 316 -8.35 -10.54 -1.15
N HIS A 317 -7.35 -10.56 -0.27
CA HIS A 317 -7.29 -9.66 0.88
C HIS A 317 -7.13 -8.20 0.47
N PHE A 318 -6.31 -7.90 -0.54
CA PHE A 318 -6.21 -6.57 -1.13
C PHE A 318 -7.56 -6.07 -1.64
N VAL A 319 -8.34 -6.90 -2.35
CA VAL A 319 -9.68 -6.51 -2.82
C VAL A 319 -10.65 -6.28 -1.65
N ALA A 320 -10.58 -7.09 -0.60
CA ALA A 320 -11.44 -6.95 0.59
C ALA A 320 -11.12 -5.69 1.41
N THR A 321 -9.86 -5.27 1.45
CA THR A 321 -9.39 -4.15 2.26
C THR A 321 -9.19 -2.86 1.48
N LEU A 322 -9.04 -2.94 0.16
CA LEU A 322 -8.57 -1.86 -0.71
C LEU A 322 -7.30 -1.16 -0.16
N ASP A 323 -6.44 -1.91 0.55
CA ASP A 323 -5.25 -1.36 1.17
C ASP A 323 -4.20 -1.03 0.10
N TYR A 324 -4.21 0.23 -0.35
CA TYR A 324 -3.33 0.74 -1.39
C TYR A 324 -1.84 0.64 -1.05
N ARG A 325 -1.47 0.38 0.21
CA ARG A 325 -0.07 0.14 0.61
C ARG A 325 0.44 -1.19 0.05
N LEU A 326 -0.48 -2.11 -0.25
CA LEU A 326 -0.17 -3.41 -0.83
C LEU A 326 -0.07 -3.38 -2.36
N THR A 327 -0.43 -2.26 -3.03
CA THR A 327 -0.38 -2.16 -4.50
C THR A 327 0.96 -2.61 -5.09
N PRO A 328 2.14 -2.18 -4.58
CA PRO A 328 3.42 -2.65 -5.13
C PRO A 328 3.60 -4.17 -5.05
N MET A 329 3.13 -4.80 -3.95
CA MET A 329 3.20 -6.25 -3.80
C MET A 329 2.25 -6.97 -4.76
N VAL A 330 1.05 -6.43 -4.96
CA VAL A 330 0.06 -6.94 -5.92
C VAL A 330 0.63 -6.93 -7.34
N LEU A 331 1.25 -5.80 -7.75
CA LEU A 331 1.87 -5.64 -9.06
C LEU A 331 3.08 -6.58 -9.24
N ASN A 332 3.89 -6.80 -8.19
CA ASN A 332 5.05 -7.69 -8.26
C ASN A 332 4.65 -9.18 -8.43
N HIS A 333 3.57 -9.62 -7.77
CA HIS A 333 3.13 -11.01 -7.79
C HIS A 333 2.19 -11.36 -8.95
N SER A 334 1.65 -10.35 -9.64
CA SER A 334 0.70 -10.54 -10.73
C SER A 334 1.34 -10.15 -12.05
N THR A 335 1.86 -11.14 -12.78
CA THR A 335 2.48 -10.89 -14.10
C THR A 335 1.45 -10.49 -15.17
N ARG A 336 0.17 -10.82 -14.96
CA ARG A 336 -0.96 -10.40 -15.80
C ARG A 336 -2.21 -10.20 -14.96
N PHE A 337 -2.96 -9.14 -15.26
CA PHE A 337 -4.29 -8.93 -14.73
C PHE A 337 -5.34 -9.26 -15.79
N TRP A 338 -6.31 -10.09 -15.44
CA TRP A 338 -7.49 -10.30 -16.26
C TRP A 338 -8.44 -9.11 -16.12
N GLY A 339 -9.30 -8.87 -17.12
CA GLY A 339 -10.29 -7.78 -17.05
C GLY A 339 -11.15 -7.83 -15.78
N SER A 340 -11.53 -9.04 -15.35
CA SER A 340 -12.31 -9.27 -14.12
C SER A 340 -11.55 -8.97 -12.83
N ASP A 341 -10.22 -9.02 -12.83
CA ASP A 341 -9.40 -8.61 -11.70
C ASP A 341 -9.24 -7.10 -11.66
N LEU A 342 -9.09 -6.47 -12.83
CA LEU A 342 -9.04 -5.01 -12.94
C LEU A 342 -10.36 -4.37 -12.50
N ASP A 343 -11.50 -4.95 -12.85
CA ASP A 343 -12.83 -4.49 -12.39
C ASP A 343 -12.99 -4.50 -10.86
N LYS A 344 -12.20 -5.30 -10.15
CA LYS A 344 -12.21 -5.31 -8.67
C LYS A 344 -11.40 -4.14 -8.10
N VAL A 345 -10.29 -3.78 -8.73
CA VAL A 345 -9.34 -2.78 -8.20
C VAL A 345 -9.65 -1.35 -8.67
N VAL A 346 -10.44 -1.16 -9.73
CA VAL A 346 -10.84 0.18 -10.23
C VAL A 346 -11.56 1.03 -9.19
N ARG A 347 -12.17 0.41 -8.17
CA ARG A 347 -12.79 1.10 -7.03
C ARG A 347 -11.80 1.92 -6.22
N LEU A 348 -10.53 1.50 -6.19
CA LEU A 348 -9.46 2.24 -5.53
C LEU A 348 -9.03 3.44 -6.39
N GLY A 349 -9.05 3.30 -7.72
CA GLY A 349 -8.61 4.35 -8.64
C GLY A 349 -7.11 4.64 -8.59
N ASP A 350 -6.29 3.66 -8.17
CA ASP A 350 -4.83 3.80 -8.08
C ASP A 350 -4.20 3.78 -9.47
N ALA A 351 -3.62 4.92 -9.87
CA ALA A 351 -3.01 5.14 -11.17
C ALA A 351 -1.87 4.16 -11.50
N ALA A 352 -1.31 3.46 -10.50
CA ALA A 352 -0.34 2.39 -10.72
C ALA A 352 -0.88 1.22 -11.56
N PHE A 353 -2.21 1.02 -11.58
CA PHE A 353 -2.85 0.00 -12.42
C PHE A 353 -3.16 0.47 -13.85
N LEU A 354 -2.99 1.75 -14.17
CA LEU A 354 -3.38 2.29 -15.49
C LEU A 354 -2.68 1.61 -16.67
N PRO A 355 -1.38 1.26 -16.62
CA PRO A 355 -0.76 0.52 -17.72
C PRO A 355 -1.48 -0.80 -18.03
N HIS A 356 -1.93 -1.52 -17.00
CA HIS A 356 -2.68 -2.76 -17.16
C HIS A 356 -4.12 -2.52 -17.63
N VAL A 357 -4.78 -1.47 -17.14
CA VAL A 357 -6.14 -1.09 -17.54
C VAL A 357 -6.19 -0.69 -19.01
N LEU A 358 -5.20 0.05 -19.49
CA LEU A 358 -5.07 0.43 -20.88
C LEU A 358 -4.89 -0.78 -21.79
N GLN A 359 -4.21 -1.83 -21.33
CA GLN A 359 -4.00 -3.04 -22.14
C GLN A 359 -5.21 -3.98 -22.15
N ALA A 360 -5.97 -4.06 -21.06
CA ALA A 360 -6.96 -5.12 -20.85
C ALA A 360 -8.41 -4.64 -20.66
N ASN A 361 -8.66 -3.37 -20.34
CA ASN A 361 -10.02 -2.89 -20.01
C ASN A 361 -10.18 -1.35 -20.11
N HIS A 362 -10.24 -0.80 -21.33
CA HIS A 362 -10.40 0.65 -21.55
C HIS A 362 -11.67 1.26 -20.91
N ASN A 363 -12.75 0.49 -20.76
CA ASN A 363 -14.00 0.99 -20.16
C ASN A 363 -13.81 1.43 -18.70
N SER A 364 -12.81 0.86 -18.03
CA SER A 364 -12.50 1.15 -16.63
C SER A 364 -11.74 2.47 -16.43
N LEU A 365 -11.22 3.09 -17.49
CA LEU A 365 -10.49 4.37 -17.42
C LEU A 365 -11.30 5.49 -16.76
N ARG A 366 -12.63 5.49 -16.94
CA ARG A 366 -13.52 6.51 -16.35
C ARG A 366 -13.46 6.57 -14.82
N HIS A 367 -12.98 5.51 -14.16
CA HIS A 367 -12.88 5.43 -12.71
C HIS A 367 -11.61 6.08 -12.13
N TYR A 368 -10.67 6.51 -12.99
CA TYR A 368 -9.39 7.06 -12.55
C TYR A 368 -9.33 8.59 -12.49
N GLY A 369 -10.41 9.32 -12.82
CA GLY A 369 -10.48 10.77 -12.61
C GLY A 369 -9.41 11.56 -13.37
N GLU A 370 -8.63 12.37 -12.65
CA GLU A 370 -7.57 13.23 -13.20
C GLU A 370 -6.48 12.45 -13.97
N PRO A 371 -5.91 11.34 -13.45
CA PRO A 371 -5.04 10.45 -14.23
C PRO A 371 -5.60 10.02 -15.60
N ALA A 372 -6.89 9.75 -15.73
CA ALA A 372 -7.48 9.40 -17.02
C ALA A 372 -7.66 10.60 -17.96
N GLN A 373 -7.74 11.83 -17.43
CA GLN A 373 -7.86 13.04 -18.24
C GLN A 373 -6.54 13.42 -18.89
N ILE A 374 -5.42 13.32 -18.16
CA ILE A 374 -4.10 13.64 -18.72
C ILE A 374 -3.66 12.66 -19.81
N LEU A 375 -4.20 11.44 -19.79
CA LEU A 375 -4.04 10.44 -20.84
C LEU A 375 -4.84 10.73 -22.12
N LYS A 376 -5.81 11.65 -22.09
CA LYS A 376 -6.61 12.05 -23.27
C LYS A 376 -6.13 13.36 -23.90
N GLN A 377 -5.31 14.12 -23.18
CA GLN A 377 -4.84 15.45 -23.56
C GLN A 377 -3.51 15.39 -24.33
N ASN A 378 -2.84 14.24 -24.31
CA ASN A 378 -1.64 13.89 -25.04
C ASN A 378 -1.92 12.62 -25.85
#